data_AF-A0A6C0IKE0-F1
#
_entry.id   AF-A0A6C0IKE0-F1
#
_cell.length_a   1.000
_cell.length_b   1.000
_cell.length_c   1.000
_cell.angle_alpha   90.00
_cell.angle_beta   90.00
_cell.angle_gamma   90.00
#
_symmetry.space_group_name_H-M   'P 1'
#
loop_
_entity.id
_entity.type
_entity.pdbx_description
1 polymer ?
#
loop_
_entity_poly.entity_id
_entity_poly.type
_entity_poly.pdbx_seq_one_letter_code
_entity_poly.pdbx_strand_id
1 'polypeptide(L)'
;MSNTTNNENHNQNLNNTGSVILNLENISTEYNNVLTQYNQARSNYINYLNTMTETQDASGNTEDASGNSQYFVLKNTFYGQNYLVNPTKTNNIAGCKNKCSANSSCTGANFVNGSTCLLMKDVNGELSPKQSSNAIVPPEVYYLNTLKKLNQQLIHLNNKLTQQINKGEPIYDKQVQERQKQGEVLDKNYKSLLSERHKIEAQLQEFDDINEAQTNSTLIVNKNYAVYKYLLFVLVIIVLIIMSLPSGVSNQFIGQMGGKIIDNDYKHIIYGFIIFIVVLVIIIYVK
;
A
#
# COMPACT_ATOMS: atom_id res chain seq x y z
N MET A 1 4.72 13.78 -22.74
CA MET A 1 5.75 12.77 -22.41
C MET A 1 6.24 13.07 -21.00
N SER A 2 6.06 12.14 -20.06
CA SER A 2 6.68 12.03 -18.72
C SER A 2 5.66 11.51 -17.72
N ASN A 3 5.47 10.18 -17.66
CA ASN A 3 4.75 9.57 -16.53
C ASN A 3 5.15 8.10 -16.25
N THR A 4 6.39 7.71 -16.56
CA THR A 4 6.82 6.30 -16.47
C THR A 4 7.82 6.00 -15.35
N THR A 5 8.35 7.01 -14.65
CA THR A 5 9.46 6.82 -13.70
C THR A 5 9.03 6.46 -12.27
N ASN A 6 7.75 6.54 -11.91
CA ASN A 6 7.30 6.33 -10.51
C ASN A 6 6.94 4.88 -10.17
N ASN A 7 6.80 3.97 -11.15
CA ASN A 7 6.28 2.63 -10.88
C ASN A 7 7.38 1.61 -10.49
N GLU A 8 8.64 1.85 -10.86
CA GLU A 8 9.74 0.92 -10.60
C GLU A 8 10.28 0.99 -9.16
N ASN A 9 10.32 2.19 -8.54
CA ASN A 9 10.75 2.36 -7.15
C ASN A 9 9.77 1.75 -6.14
N HIS A 10 8.47 1.71 -6.46
CA HIS A 10 7.46 1.20 -5.54
C HIS A 10 7.55 -0.33 -5.36
N ASN A 11 7.82 -1.06 -6.44
CA ASN A 11 7.97 -2.51 -6.41
C ASN A 11 9.24 -2.99 -5.68
N GLN A 12 10.34 -2.22 -5.72
CA GLN A 12 11.56 -2.60 -5.00
C GLN A 12 11.42 -2.46 -3.48
N ASN A 13 10.72 -1.43 -2.99
CA ASN A 13 10.50 -1.22 -1.55
C ASN A 13 9.53 -2.25 -0.93
N LEU A 14 8.52 -2.70 -1.68
CA LEU A 14 7.60 -3.77 -1.24
C LEU A 14 8.31 -5.11 -1.07
N ASN A 15 9.18 -5.48 -2.02
CA ASN A 15 9.98 -6.71 -1.95
C ASN A 15 10.98 -6.70 -0.78
N ASN A 16 11.59 -5.54 -0.49
CA ASN A 16 12.51 -5.39 0.64
C ASN A 16 11.79 -5.50 2.00
N THR A 17 10.58 -4.96 2.10
CA THR A 17 9.78 -5.03 3.35
C THR A 17 9.30 -6.45 3.63
N GLY A 18 8.83 -7.15 2.60
CA GLY A 18 8.46 -8.57 2.70
C GLY A 18 9.64 -9.46 3.14
N SER A 19 10.84 -9.18 2.62
CA SER A 19 12.06 -9.87 3.02
C SER A 19 12.45 -9.61 4.49
N VAL A 20 12.34 -8.37 4.97
CA VAL A 20 12.64 -8.05 6.39
C VAL A 20 11.64 -8.72 7.34
N ILE A 21 10.34 -8.68 7.02
CA ILE A 21 9.29 -9.30 7.84
C ILE A 21 9.47 -10.82 7.90
N LEU A 22 9.68 -11.48 6.76
CA LEU A 22 9.91 -12.93 6.70
C LEU A 22 11.15 -13.35 7.50
N ASN A 23 12.23 -12.56 7.42
CA ASN A 23 13.43 -12.81 8.20
C ASN A 23 13.21 -12.62 9.69
N LEU A 24 12.45 -11.60 10.12
CA LEU A 24 12.10 -11.38 11.53
C LEU A 24 11.27 -12.54 12.09
N GLU A 25 10.29 -13.03 11.35
CA GLU A 25 9.45 -14.15 11.77
C GLU A 25 10.26 -15.45 11.94
N ASN A 26 11.16 -15.73 11.00
CA ASN A 26 12.05 -16.90 11.08
C ASN A 26 13.01 -16.80 12.29
N ILE A 27 13.66 -15.64 12.50
CA ILE A 27 14.57 -15.46 13.65
C ILE A 27 13.80 -15.51 14.97
N SER A 28 12.58 -14.95 15.04
CA SER A 28 11.71 -15.03 16.22
C SER A 28 11.33 -16.47 16.55
N THR A 29 11.00 -17.27 15.54
CA THR A 29 10.71 -18.70 15.70
C THR A 29 11.94 -19.46 16.22
N GLU A 30 13.12 -19.22 15.65
CA GLU A 30 14.36 -19.81 16.12
C GLU A 30 14.67 -19.41 17.57
N TYR A 31 14.47 -18.14 17.92
CA TYR A 31 14.65 -17.63 19.29
C TYR A 31 13.74 -18.35 20.29
N ASN A 32 12.44 -18.47 19.99
CA ASN A 32 11.49 -19.15 20.87
C ASN A 32 11.81 -20.64 21.06
N ASN A 33 12.30 -21.30 20.00
CA ASN A 33 12.76 -22.68 20.07
C ASN A 33 13.98 -22.82 20.99
N VAL A 34 14.98 -21.94 20.86
CA VAL A 34 16.17 -21.95 21.73
C VAL A 34 15.80 -21.58 23.17
N LEU A 35 14.86 -20.66 23.38
CA LEU A 35 14.39 -20.27 24.71
C LEU A 35 13.69 -21.45 25.42
N THR A 36 12.89 -22.21 24.67
CA THR A 36 12.26 -23.44 25.18
C THR A 36 13.32 -24.46 25.60
N GLN A 37 14.34 -24.70 24.75
CA GLN A 37 15.45 -25.59 25.09
C GLN A 37 16.23 -25.11 26.31
N TYR A 38 16.47 -23.79 26.44
CA TYR A 38 17.12 -23.19 27.59
C TYR A 38 16.34 -23.45 28.88
N ASN A 39 15.02 -23.21 28.86
CA ASN A 39 14.16 -23.44 30.02
C ASN A 39 14.12 -24.92 30.41
N GLN A 40 14.07 -25.83 29.45
CA GLN A 40 14.15 -27.26 29.70
C GLN A 40 15.50 -27.66 30.30
N ALA A 41 16.61 -27.19 29.73
CA ALA A 41 17.96 -27.45 30.25
C ALA A 41 18.12 -26.91 31.68
N ARG A 42 17.55 -25.73 31.97
CA ARG A 42 17.55 -25.14 33.30
C ARG A 42 16.74 -25.97 34.29
N SER A 43 15.56 -26.45 33.90
CA SER A 43 14.76 -27.34 34.74
C SER A 43 15.49 -28.65 35.05
N ASN A 44 16.14 -29.25 34.05
CA ASN A 44 16.92 -30.47 34.24
C ASN A 44 18.09 -30.25 35.22
N TYR A 45 18.76 -29.09 35.14
CA TYR A 45 19.82 -28.73 36.06
C TYR A 45 19.31 -28.52 37.49
N ILE A 46 18.18 -27.83 37.67
CA ILE A 46 17.57 -27.66 39.01
C ILE A 46 17.18 -29.01 39.60
N ASN A 47 16.56 -29.89 38.81
CA ASN A 47 16.20 -31.24 39.26
C ASN A 47 17.43 -32.03 39.70
N TYR A 48 18.52 -31.95 38.93
CA TYR A 48 19.79 -32.55 39.30
C TYR A 48 20.30 -32.04 40.67
N LEU A 49 20.30 -30.72 40.89
CA LEU A 49 20.72 -30.14 42.17
C LEU A 49 19.86 -30.62 43.34
N ASN A 50 18.54 -30.74 43.15
CA ASN A 50 17.63 -31.22 44.19
C ASN A 50 17.92 -32.68 44.55
N THR A 51 18.15 -33.55 43.56
CA THR A 51 18.49 -34.97 43.80
C THR A 51 19.82 -35.16 44.53
N MET A 52 20.79 -34.25 44.32
CA MET A 52 22.04 -34.25 45.07
C MET A 52 21.89 -33.81 46.52
N THR A 53 20.88 -32.97 46.82
CA THR A 53 20.63 -32.47 48.18
C THR A 53 19.93 -33.54 49.02
N GLU A 54 18.95 -34.24 48.46
CA GLU A 54 18.16 -35.28 49.15
C GLU A 54 18.98 -36.53 49.53
N THR A 55 20.08 -36.80 48.83
CA THR A 55 20.95 -37.95 49.11
C THR A 55 21.91 -37.72 50.28
N GLN A 56 22.00 -36.49 50.83
CA GLN A 56 22.85 -36.19 51.98
C GLN A 56 22.12 -36.29 53.33
N ASP A 57 20.78 -36.30 53.35
CA ASP A 57 20.00 -36.25 54.61
C ASP A 57 19.51 -37.64 55.09
N ALA A 58 19.75 -38.71 54.34
CA ALA A 58 19.23 -40.05 54.63
C ALA A 58 20.29 -41.16 54.57
N SER A 59 21.36 -41.08 55.37
CA SER A 59 22.08 -42.23 55.96
C SER A 59 23.46 -41.80 56.47
N GLY A 60 23.61 -41.76 57.80
CA GLY A 60 24.91 -41.66 58.47
C GLY A 60 25.73 -42.95 58.49
N ASN A 61 25.56 -43.85 57.50
CA ASN A 61 26.37 -45.05 57.36
C ASN A 61 27.28 -44.95 56.13
N THR A 62 28.54 -44.62 56.41
CA THR A 62 29.69 -44.73 55.52
C THR A 62 30.04 -46.20 55.31
N GLU A 63 29.67 -46.79 54.18
CA GLU A 63 30.32 -48.00 53.61
C GLU A 63 29.69 -48.35 52.25
N ASP A 64 29.83 -47.42 51.28
CA ASP A 64 30.06 -47.73 49.87
C ASP A 64 30.20 -46.42 49.10
N ALA A 65 31.41 -45.88 49.05
CA ALA A 65 31.79 -44.77 48.17
C ALA A 65 31.88 -45.21 46.69
N SER A 66 30.97 -46.09 46.25
CA SER A 66 30.67 -46.38 44.84
C SER A 66 29.46 -45.53 44.43
N GLY A 67 29.48 -44.25 44.82
CA GLY A 67 28.57 -43.25 44.29
C GLY A 67 28.84 -43.16 42.80
N ASN A 68 28.00 -43.87 42.02
CA ASN A 68 28.03 -43.98 40.58
C ASN A 68 27.99 -42.56 39.98
N SER A 69 29.15 -41.91 39.91
CA SER A 69 29.25 -40.50 39.55
C SER A 69 28.84 -40.45 38.09
N GLN A 70 27.63 -39.97 37.82
CA GLN A 70 27.00 -40.13 36.53
C GLN A 70 27.70 -39.23 35.51
N TYR A 71 28.79 -39.70 34.91
CA TYR A 71 29.50 -38.96 33.88
C TYR A 71 28.71 -38.95 32.56
N PHE A 72 28.56 -37.77 31.98
CA PHE A 72 28.09 -37.57 30.62
C PHE A 72 29.24 -37.79 29.63
N VAL A 73 28.93 -38.40 28.49
CA VAL A 73 29.89 -38.65 27.42
C VAL A 73 29.51 -37.80 26.21
N LEU A 74 30.37 -36.84 25.87
CA LEU A 74 30.19 -35.94 24.74
C LEU A 74 31.12 -36.36 23.61
N LYS A 75 30.53 -36.80 22.50
CA LYS A 75 31.29 -37.22 21.32
C LYS A 75 31.94 -36.03 20.62
N ASN A 76 33.08 -36.28 19.98
CA ASN A 76 33.85 -35.28 19.23
C ASN A 76 34.11 -33.99 20.02
N THR A 77 34.34 -34.13 21.33
CA THR A 77 34.50 -33.02 22.27
C THR A 77 35.73 -33.29 23.14
N PHE A 78 36.39 -32.21 23.56
CA PHE A 78 37.50 -32.21 24.50
C PHE A 78 37.16 -31.33 25.70
N TYR A 79 37.51 -31.79 26.89
CA TYR A 79 37.22 -31.15 28.17
C TYR A 79 38.51 -30.69 28.86
N GLY A 80 38.59 -29.39 29.15
CA GLY A 80 39.70 -28.79 29.88
C GLY A 80 41.05 -28.86 29.16
N GLN A 81 42.08 -28.32 29.81
CA GLN A 81 43.47 -28.39 29.33
C GLN A 81 44.45 -28.93 30.39
N ASN A 82 44.03 -28.97 31.66
CA ASN A 82 44.86 -29.35 32.79
C ASN A 82 44.70 -30.83 33.14
N TYR A 83 45.67 -31.65 32.73
CA TYR A 83 45.65 -33.10 32.96
C TYR A 83 46.42 -33.51 34.23
N LEU A 84 45.98 -34.59 34.86
CA LEU A 84 46.66 -35.28 35.95
C LEU A 84 47.83 -36.09 35.38
N VAL A 85 48.94 -35.40 35.13
CA VAL A 85 50.35 -35.79 34.86
C VAL A 85 50.67 -37.02 33.97
N ASN A 86 49.87 -38.07 33.84
CA ASN A 86 50.13 -39.22 32.98
C ASN A 86 48.88 -39.73 32.24
N PRO A 87 48.89 -39.75 30.89
CA PRO A 87 47.88 -40.44 30.09
C PRO A 87 47.80 -41.92 30.48
N THR A 88 46.61 -42.40 30.77
CA THR A 88 46.39 -43.81 31.09
C THR A 88 45.86 -44.54 29.85
N LYS A 89 46.34 -45.76 29.61
CA LYS A 89 45.78 -46.61 28.55
C LYS A 89 44.50 -47.28 29.04
N THR A 90 43.49 -47.26 28.19
CA THR A 90 42.24 -48.01 28.38
C THR A 90 41.59 -48.21 27.03
N ASN A 91 40.92 -49.35 26.83
CA ASN A 91 40.41 -49.73 25.51
C ASN A 91 38.97 -49.27 25.29
N ASN A 92 38.34 -48.64 26.28
CA ASN A 92 36.95 -48.19 26.19
C ASN A 92 36.65 -47.02 27.13
N ILE A 93 35.52 -46.36 26.88
CA ILE A 93 35.05 -45.20 27.63
C ILE A 93 34.77 -45.54 29.10
N ALA A 94 34.24 -46.74 29.39
CA ALA A 94 33.93 -47.17 30.75
C ALA A 94 35.19 -47.29 31.63
N GLY A 95 36.27 -47.84 31.09
CA GLY A 95 37.55 -47.90 31.78
C GLY A 95 38.14 -46.51 32.06
N CYS A 96 37.89 -45.53 31.18
CA CYS A 96 38.28 -44.14 31.42
C CYS A 96 37.45 -43.49 32.54
N LYS A 97 36.13 -43.74 32.57
CA LYS A 97 35.25 -43.31 33.68
C LYS A 97 35.70 -43.87 35.02
N ASN A 98 35.97 -45.18 35.08
CA ASN A 98 36.39 -45.84 36.32
C ASN A 98 37.72 -45.29 36.82
N LYS A 99 38.68 -45.01 35.92
CA LYS A 99 39.96 -44.38 36.29
C LYS A 99 39.80 -42.97 36.83
N CYS A 100 38.86 -42.19 36.29
CA CYS A 100 38.56 -40.87 36.83
C CYS A 100 37.88 -40.97 38.20
N SER A 101 36.88 -41.83 38.32
CA SER A 101 36.13 -42.03 39.59
C SER A 101 37.03 -42.52 40.73
N ALA A 102 38.03 -43.34 40.41
CA ALA A 102 39.01 -43.84 41.38
C ALA A 102 40.04 -42.79 41.82
N ASN A 103 40.09 -41.61 41.20
CA ASN A 103 41.04 -40.55 41.53
C ASN A 103 40.28 -39.33 42.04
N SER A 104 40.40 -39.02 43.34
CA SER A 104 39.71 -37.91 43.99
C SER A 104 40.07 -36.52 43.44
N SER A 105 41.20 -36.39 42.74
CA SER A 105 41.59 -35.15 42.05
C SER A 105 41.03 -35.06 40.62
N CYS A 106 40.34 -36.09 40.13
CA CYS A 106 39.81 -36.13 38.77
C CYS A 106 38.45 -35.45 38.71
N THR A 107 38.38 -34.35 37.96
CA THR A 107 37.13 -33.61 37.73
C THR A 107 36.42 -34.05 36.46
N GLY A 108 37.08 -34.85 35.61
CA GLY A 108 36.54 -35.42 34.38
C GLY A 108 37.67 -36.02 33.54
N ALA A 109 37.37 -36.49 32.33
CA ALA A 109 38.38 -37.14 31.49
C ALA A 109 38.14 -36.93 29.99
N ASN A 110 39.14 -37.23 29.17
CA ASN A 110 39.01 -37.30 27.72
C ASN A 110 39.46 -38.69 27.23
N PHE A 111 38.58 -39.36 26.49
CA PHE A 111 38.90 -40.61 25.80
C PHE A 111 39.26 -40.31 24.34
N VAL A 112 40.54 -40.36 24.03
CA VAL A 112 41.14 -39.88 22.78
C VAL A 112 41.69 -41.06 21.97
N ASN A 113 41.46 -41.05 20.66
CA ASN A 113 42.00 -42.01 19.70
C ASN A 113 41.72 -43.48 20.07
N GLY A 114 40.57 -43.75 20.70
CA GLY A 114 40.11 -45.10 21.01
C GLY A 114 40.93 -45.87 22.05
N SER A 115 41.97 -45.29 22.65
CA SER A 115 42.90 -46.03 23.52
C SER A 115 43.51 -45.22 24.67
N THR A 116 43.38 -43.89 24.65
CA THR A 116 44.08 -43.01 25.58
C THR A 116 43.07 -42.26 26.44
N CYS A 117 43.21 -42.39 27.75
CA CYS A 117 42.40 -41.67 28.74
C CYS A 117 43.25 -40.61 29.43
N LEU A 118 42.85 -39.36 29.22
CA LEU A 118 43.46 -38.20 29.87
C LEU A 118 42.55 -37.80 31.03
N LEU A 119 43.03 -37.94 32.27
CA LEU A 119 42.29 -37.51 33.45
C LEU A 119 42.52 -36.02 33.69
N MET A 120 41.46 -35.27 33.93
CA MET A 120 41.48 -33.81 34.09
C MET A 120 41.45 -33.43 35.57
N LYS A 121 42.12 -32.34 35.92
CA LYS A 121 42.06 -31.68 37.24
C LYS A 121 41.31 -30.33 37.17
N ASP A 122 40.65 -30.05 36.05
CA ASP A 122 40.07 -28.75 35.76
C ASP A 122 38.68 -28.62 36.41
N VAL A 123 38.54 -27.76 37.41
CA VAL A 123 37.25 -27.52 38.08
C VAL A 123 36.32 -26.61 37.27
N ASN A 124 36.85 -25.88 36.28
CA ASN A 124 36.10 -24.91 35.48
C ASN A 124 35.86 -25.38 34.04
N GLY A 125 36.17 -26.66 33.76
CA GLY A 125 36.64 -27.08 32.45
C GLY A 125 35.73 -26.70 31.28
N GLU A 126 36.38 -26.07 30.31
CA GLU A 126 35.78 -25.65 29.06
C GLU A 126 35.63 -26.84 28.10
N LEU A 127 34.53 -26.86 27.35
CA LEU A 127 34.29 -27.83 26.30
C LEU A 127 34.68 -27.24 24.94
N SER A 128 35.49 -27.96 24.19
CA SER A 128 35.91 -27.58 22.84
C SER A 128 35.66 -28.72 21.84
N PRO A 129 35.28 -28.43 20.59
CA PRO A 129 35.18 -29.46 19.56
C PRO A 129 36.54 -30.12 19.29
N LYS A 130 36.58 -31.45 19.26
CA LYS A 130 37.78 -32.21 18.89
C LYS A 130 37.41 -33.58 18.34
N GLN A 131 37.72 -33.81 17.08
CA GLN A 131 37.46 -35.09 16.42
C GLN A 131 38.22 -36.23 17.10
N SER A 132 37.62 -37.43 17.12
CA SER A 132 38.22 -38.64 17.72
C SER A 132 38.51 -38.52 19.22
N SER A 133 37.85 -37.58 19.89
CA SER A 133 37.87 -37.40 21.33
C SER A 133 36.44 -37.48 21.88
N ASN A 134 36.28 -38.18 22.99
CA ASN A 134 35.04 -38.15 23.77
C ASN A 134 35.35 -37.52 25.13
N ALA A 135 34.74 -36.38 25.41
CA ALA A 135 34.80 -35.75 26.71
C ALA A 135 33.89 -36.50 27.68
N ILE A 136 34.40 -36.79 28.86
CA ILE A 136 33.72 -37.47 29.96
C ILE A 136 33.64 -36.45 31.09
N VAL A 137 32.45 -35.88 31.29
CA VAL A 137 32.27 -34.74 32.19
C VAL A 137 31.25 -35.03 33.27
N PRO A 138 31.41 -34.46 34.47
CA PRO A 138 30.42 -34.59 35.52
C PRO A 138 29.14 -33.84 35.12
N PRO A 139 27.99 -34.18 35.73
CA PRO A 139 26.71 -33.56 35.38
C PRO A 139 26.71 -32.03 35.49
N GLU A 140 27.37 -31.44 36.48
CA GLU A 140 27.46 -29.99 36.69
C GLU A 140 28.05 -29.32 35.45
N VAL A 141 29.19 -29.82 34.98
CA VAL A 141 29.88 -29.30 33.80
C VAL A 141 29.01 -29.46 32.56
N TYR A 142 28.32 -30.60 32.41
CA TYR A 142 27.41 -30.84 31.29
C TYR A 142 26.27 -29.82 31.25
N TYR A 143 25.55 -29.65 32.36
CA TYR A 143 24.39 -28.76 32.44
C TYR A 143 24.81 -27.29 32.29
N LEU A 144 25.87 -26.86 32.98
CA LEU A 144 26.34 -25.48 32.91
C LEU A 144 26.84 -25.11 31.50
N ASN A 145 27.59 -25.99 30.83
CA ASN A 145 28.01 -25.72 29.45
C ASN A 145 26.83 -25.72 28.47
N THR A 146 25.85 -26.59 28.68
CA THR A 146 24.61 -26.61 27.87
C THR A 146 23.85 -25.29 28.02
N LEU A 147 23.66 -24.81 29.26
CA LEU A 147 23.03 -23.53 29.55
C LEU A 147 23.82 -22.36 28.96
N LYS A 148 25.15 -22.35 29.11
CA LYS A 148 26.03 -21.32 28.55
C LYS A 148 25.88 -21.24 27.03
N LYS A 149 25.90 -22.39 26.33
CA LYS A 149 25.74 -22.47 24.87
C LYS A 149 24.38 -21.94 24.42
N LEU A 150 23.29 -22.39 25.07
CA LEU A 150 21.93 -21.93 24.74
C LEU A 150 21.77 -20.43 24.99
N ASN A 151 22.32 -19.91 26.09
CA ASN A 151 22.31 -18.47 26.39
C ASN A 151 23.08 -17.66 25.33
N GLN A 152 24.25 -18.13 24.89
CA GLN A 152 25.00 -17.49 23.81
C GLN A 152 24.21 -17.47 22.49
N GLN A 153 23.48 -18.56 22.18
CA GLN A 153 22.60 -18.61 21.02
C GLN A 153 21.44 -17.60 21.14
N LEU A 154 20.83 -17.47 22.33
CA LEU A 154 19.80 -16.46 22.59
C LEU A 154 20.32 -15.04 22.39
N ILE A 155 21.52 -14.73 22.92
CA ILE A 155 22.16 -13.41 22.73
C ILE A 155 22.40 -13.13 21.25
N HIS A 156 22.92 -14.12 20.50
CA HIS A 156 23.17 -13.99 19.07
C HIS A 156 21.89 -13.75 18.27
N LEU A 157 20.83 -14.51 18.56
CA LEU A 157 19.52 -14.35 17.93
C LEU A 157 18.87 -13.01 18.28
N ASN A 158 19.00 -12.55 19.52
CA ASN A 158 18.55 -11.22 19.93
C ASN A 158 19.29 -10.10 19.17
N ASN A 159 20.60 -10.23 19.01
CA ASN A 159 21.38 -9.28 18.21
C ASN A 159 20.94 -9.28 16.74
N LYS A 160 20.66 -10.45 16.16
CA LYS A 160 20.10 -10.56 14.81
C LYS A 160 18.72 -9.91 14.69
N LEU A 161 17.82 -10.11 15.67
CA LEU A 161 16.52 -9.45 15.74
C LEU A 161 16.68 -7.93 15.71
N THR A 162 17.52 -7.38 16.61
CA THR A 162 17.80 -5.93 16.65
C THR A 162 18.35 -5.42 15.33
N GLN A 163 19.30 -6.14 14.71
CA GLN A 163 19.84 -5.74 13.40
C GLN A 163 18.78 -5.73 12.30
N GLN A 164 17.85 -6.70 12.28
CA GLN A 164 16.78 -6.74 11.29
C GLN A 164 15.73 -5.65 11.53
N ILE A 165 15.40 -5.35 12.80
CA ILE A 165 14.54 -4.23 13.17
C ILE A 165 15.15 -2.92 12.67
N ASN A 166 16.42 -2.67 12.97
CA ASN A 166 17.12 -1.45 12.55
C ASN A 166 17.26 -1.33 11.02
N LYS A 167 17.28 -2.45 10.29
CA LYS A 167 17.23 -2.44 8.82
C LYS A 167 15.84 -2.12 8.29
N GLY A 168 14.80 -2.56 8.98
CA GLY A 168 13.40 -2.33 8.61
C GLY A 168 12.93 -0.90 8.87
N GLU A 169 13.38 -0.28 9.96
CA GLU A 169 12.98 1.08 10.38
C GLU A 169 13.09 2.14 9.27
N PRO A 170 14.25 2.35 8.59
CA PRO A 170 14.34 3.35 7.53
C PRO A 170 13.50 3.01 6.29
N ILE A 171 13.21 1.73 6.05
CA ILE A 171 12.35 1.29 4.94
C ILE A 171 10.90 1.68 5.25
N TYR A 172 10.46 1.44 6.49
CA TYR A 172 9.13 1.80 6.96
C TYR A 172 8.94 3.33 6.93
N ASP A 173 9.90 4.10 7.44
CA ASP A 173 9.82 5.56 7.46
C ASP A 173 9.72 6.15 6.05
N LYS A 174 10.52 5.63 5.10
CA LYS A 174 10.42 6.01 3.69
C LYS A 174 9.04 5.71 3.12
N GLN A 175 8.46 4.56 3.43
CA GLN A 175 7.11 4.23 2.97
C GLN A 175 6.02 5.11 3.58
N VAL A 176 6.16 5.52 4.84
CA VAL A 176 5.25 6.48 5.47
C VAL A 176 5.34 7.83 4.75
N GLN A 177 6.56 8.33 4.49
CA GLN A 177 6.77 9.59 3.76
C GLN A 177 6.26 9.54 2.32
N GLU A 178 6.50 8.44 1.60
CA GLU A 178 5.99 8.25 0.23
C GLU A 178 4.45 8.25 0.21
N ARG A 179 3.80 7.58 1.16
CA ARG A 179 2.33 7.57 1.28
C ARG A 179 1.76 8.94 1.61
N GLN A 180 2.44 9.72 2.46
CA GLN A 180 2.03 11.10 2.75
C GLN A 180 2.07 11.97 1.47
N LYS A 181 3.17 11.92 0.71
CA LYS A 181 3.28 12.64 -0.57
C LYS A 181 2.22 12.21 -1.58
N GLN A 182 1.94 10.91 -1.68
CA GLN A 182 0.87 10.41 -2.54
C GLN A 182 -0.51 10.90 -2.08
N GLY A 183 -0.74 10.96 -0.76
CA GLY A 183 -1.96 11.53 -0.18
C GLY A 183 -2.15 13.02 -0.52
N GLU A 184 -1.09 13.82 -0.44
CA GLU A 184 -1.11 15.23 -0.84
C GLU A 184 -1.44 15.41 -2.32
N VAL A 185 -0.86 14.57 -3.19
CA VAL A 185 -1.18 14.56 -4.62
C VAL A 185 -2.65 14.20 -4.86
N LEU A 186 -3.17 13.22 -4.13
CA LEU A 186 -4.57 12.80 -4.24
C LEU A 186 -5.52 13.92 -3.79
N ASP A 187 -5.24 14.59 -2.67
CA ASP A 187 -6.02 15.74 -2.19
C ASP A 187 -6.02 16.90 -3.20
N LYS A 188 -4.85 17.20 -3.80
CA LYS A 188 -4.73 18.23 -4.84
C LYS A 188 -5.55 17.87 -6.08
N ASN A 189 -5.49 16.63 -6.52
CA ASN A 189 -6.28 16.15 -7.66
C ASN A 189 -7.78 16.23 -7.37
N TYR A 190 -8.21 15.83 -6.18
CA TYR A 190 -9.59 15.94 -5.74
C TYR A 190 -10.09 17.39 -5.78
N LYS A 191 -9.31 18.35 -5.24
CA LYS A 191 -9.63 19.79 -5.30
C LYS A 191 -9.72 20.32 -6.73
N SER A 192 -8.83 19.88 -7.62
CA SER A 192 -8.87 20.25 -9.05
C SER A 192 -10.16 19.76 -9.72
N LEU A 193 -10.53 18.50 -9.49
CA LEU A 193 -11.77 17.92 -10.01
C LEU A 193 -13.01 18.65 -9.48
N LEU A 194 -13.02 19.04 -8.21
CA LEU A 194 -14.10 19.83 -7.63
C LEU A 194 -14.23 21.21 -8.29
N SER A 195 -13.09 21.87 -8.56
CA SER A 195 -13.04 23.15 -9.27
C SER A 195 -13.53 23.02 -10.71
N GLU A 196 -13.13 21.97 -11.43
CA GLU A 196 -13.63 21.68 -12.78
C GLU A 196 -15.13 21.44 -12.79
N ARG A 197 -15.66 20.68 -11.82
CA ARG A 197 -17.10 20.46 -11.67
C ARG A 197 -17.85 21.78 -11.52
N HIS A 198 -17.37 22.69 -10.66
CA HIS A 198 -17.99 24.00 -10.49
C HIS A 198 -17.95 24.86 -11.75
N LYS A 199 -16.87 24.76 -12.55
CA LYS A 199 -16.81 25.44 -13.85
C LYS A 199 -17.85 24.88 -14.83
N ILE A 200 -18.01 23.56 -14.86
CA ILE A 200 -19.02 22.91 -15.71
C ILE A 200 -20.43 23.34 -15.28
N GLU A 201 -20.71 23.36 -13.96
CA GLU A 201 -21.99 23.84 -13.41
C GLU A 201 -22.26 25.30 -13.81
N ALA A 202 -21.27 26.17 -13.72
CA ALA A 202 -21.40 27.57 -14.13
C ALA A 202 -21.65 27.72 -15.64
N GLN A 203 -20.94 26.95 -16.47
CA GLN A 203 -21.15 26.94 -17.92
C GLN A 203 -22.55 26.44 -18.29
N LEU A 204 -23.06 25.41 -17.62
CA LEU A 204 -24.42 24.91 -17.83
C LEU A 204 -25.46 25.97 -17.48
N GLN A 205 -25.28 26.69 -16.38
CA GLN A 205 -26.18 27.77 -15.99
C GLN A 205 -26.17 28.91 -17.01
N GLU A 206 -24.99 29.29 -17.53
CA GLU A 206 -24.89 30.28 -18.60
C GLU A 206 -25.63 29.84 -19.88
N PHE A 207 -25.56 28.54 -20.23
CA PHE A 207 -26.33 28.01 -21.36
C PHE A 207 -27.84 28.07 -21.12
N ASP A 208 -28.31 27.77 -19.91
CA ASP A 208 -29.74 27.86 -19.55
C ASP A 208 -30.24 29.32 -19.63
N ASP A 209 -29.45 30.27 -19.09
CA ASP A 209 -29.76 31.71 -19.15
C ASP A 209 -29.80 32.23 -20.59
N ILE A 210 -28.82 31.84 -21.43
CA ILE A 210 -28.79 32.20 -22.86
C ILE A 210 -30.01 31.62 -23.57
N ASN A 211 -30.38 30.37 -23.29
CA ASN A 211 -31.51 29.72 -23.91
C ASN A 211 -32.83 30.39 -23.50
N GLU A 212 -32.97 30.78 -22.22
CA GLU A 212 -34.12 31.57 -21.74
C GLU A 212 -34.19 32.94 -22.43
N ALA A 213 -33.07 33.65 -22.52
CA ALA A 213 -32.98 34.94 -23.21
C ALA A 213 -33.32 34.84 -24.70
N GLN A 214 -32.89 33.77 -25.38
CA GLN A 214 -33.18 33.53 -26.80
C GLN A 214 -34.64 33.14 -27.03
N THR A 215 -35.22 32.35 -26.12
CA THR A 215 -36.66 32.01 -26.13
C THR A 215 -37.51 33.27 -25.92
N ASN A 216 -37.13 34.14 -24.99
CA ASN A 216 -37.81 35.43 -24.77
C ASN A 216 -37.65 36.39 -25.96
N SER A 217 -36.46 36.44 -26.57
CA SER A 217 -36.20 37.30 -27.73
C SER A 217 -36.98 36.85 -28.97
N THR A 218 -37.06 35.54 -29.23
CA THR A 218 -37.87 34.99 -30.33
C THR A 218 -39.37 35.23 -30.12
N LEU A 219 -39.85 35.21 -28.87
CA LEU A 219 -41.23 35.54 -28.52
C LEU A 219 -41.57 37.02 -28.82
N ILE A 220 -40.65 37.95 -28.52
CA ILE A 220 -40.83 39.40 -28.78
C ILE A 220 -40.82 39.70 -30.28
N VAL A 221 -39.90 39.10 -31.05
CA VAL A 221 -39.83 39.31 -32.50
C VAL A 221 -41.09 38.78 -33.20
N ASN A 222 -41.61 37.62 -32.78
CA ASN A 222 -42.80 37.04 -33.39
C ASN A 222 -44.07 37.88 -33.11
N LYS A 223 -44.16 38.48 -31.91
CA LYS A 223 -45.28 39.37 -31.56
C LYS A 223 -45.33 40.64 -32.41
N ASN A 224 -44.18 41.26 -32.67
CA ASN A 224 -44.11 42.45 -33.51
C ASN A 224 -44.40 42.14 -34.98
N TYR A 225 -43.96 40.98 -35.48
CA TYR A 225 -44.22 40.56 -36.85
C TYR A 225 -45.73 40.37 -37.14
N ALA A 226 -46.48 39.81 -36.18
CA ALA A 226 -47.93 39.70 -36.29
C ALA A 226 -48.62 41.08 -36.35
N VAL A 227 -48.20 42.03 -35.52
CA VAL A 227 -48.74 43.40 -35.51
C VAL A 227 -48.51 44.10 -36.84
N TYR A 228 -47.30 44.01 -37.41
CA TYR A 228 -47.00 44.59 -38.73
C TYR A 228 -47.87 43.99 -39.85
N LYS A 229 -48.14 42.68 -39.81
CA LYS A 229 -49.05 42.03 -40.78
C LYS A 229 -50.46 42.59 -40.73
N TYR A 230 -51.03 42.79 -39.54
CA TYR A 230 -52.36 43.39 -39.40
C TYR A 230 -52.41 44.85 -39.84
N LEU A 231 -51.38 45.63 -39.51
CA LEU A 231 -51.29 47.05 -39.87
C LEU A 231 -51.21 47.24 -41.39
N LEU A 232 -50.48 46.36 -42.09
CA LEU A 232 -50.42 46.36 -43.56
C LEU A 232 -51.77 46.00 -44.19
N PHE A 233 -52.50 45.02 -43.63
CA PHE A 233 -53.83 44.66 -44.12
C PHE A 233 -54.85 45.81 -43.96
N VAL A 234 -54.83 46.50 -42.81
CA VAL A 234 -55.67 47.68 -42.57
C VAL A 234 -55.34 48.79 -43.57
N LEU A 235 -54.06 49.02 -43.88
CA LEU A 235 -53.64 50.03 -44.86
C LEU A 235 -54.17 49.71 -46.27
N VAL A 236 -54.14 48.44 -46.69
CA VAL A 236 -54.72 48.01 -47.98
C VAL A 236 -56.23 48.27 -48.02
N ILE A 237 -56.96 47.97 -46.94
CA ILE A 237 -58.40 48.25 -46.83
C ILE A 237 -58.66 49.76 -46.94
N ILE A 238 -57.89 50.60 -46.26
CA ILE A 238 -58.04 52.06 -46.33
C ILE A 238 -57.84 52.55 -47.76
N VAL A 239 -56.81 52.06 -48.46
CA VAL A 239 -56.56 52.43 -49.87
C VAL A 239 -57.73 52.01 -50.76
N LEU A 240 -58.28 50.81 -50.56
CA LEU A 240 -59.45 50.34 -51.30
C LEU A 240 -60.70 51.20 -51.01
N ILE A 241 -60.92 51.62 -49.77
CA ILE A 241 -62.03 52.50 -49.39
C ILE A 241 -61.87 53.86 -50.07
N ILE A 242 -60.67 54.47 -50.02
CA ILE A 242 -60.39 55.75 -50.68
C ILE A 242 -60.62 55.66 -52.19
N MET A 243 -60.26 54.55 -52.84
CA MET A 243 -60.52 54.34 -54.26
C MET A 243 -61.99 54.07 -54.58
N SER A 244 -62.77 53.52 -53.64
CA SER A 244 -64.20 53.26 -53.81
C SER A 244 -65.07 54.50 -53.65
N LEU A 245 -64.53 55.57 -53.06
CA LEU A 245 -65.24 56.84 -52.95
C LEU A 245 -65.35 57.45 -54.36
N PRO A 246 -66.57 57.68 -54.87
CA PRO A 246 -66.75 58.32 -56.17
C PRO A 246 -66.13 59.72 -56.08
N SER A 247 -65.11 59.96 -56.89
CA SER A 247 -64.54 61.29 -57.09
C SER A 247 -65.59 62.16 -57.76
N GLY A 248 -66.44 62.76 -56.93
CA GLY A 248 -67.33 63.85 -57.28
C GLY A 248 -66.50 65.09 -57.61
N VAL A 249 -65.76 65.04 -58.72
CA VAL A 249 -65.26 66.25 -59.37
C VAL A 249 -66.46 66.84 -60.08
N SER A 250 -67.13 67.79 -59.43
CA SER A 250 -68.08 68.66 -60.11
C SER A 250 -67.31 69.57 -61.05
N ASN A 251 -66.99 69.06 -62.24
CA ASN A 251 -66.61 69.91 -63.36
C ASN A 251 -67.86 70.67 -63.80
N GLN A 252 -68.01 71.91 -63.31
CA GLN A 252 -68.70 72.91 -64.11
C GLN A 252 -67.74 73.44 -65.16
N PHE A 253 -68.12 73.11 -66.38
CA PHE A 253 -67.50 73.33 -67.66
C PHE A 253 -67.96 74.68 -68.21
N ILE A 254 -67.05 75.66 -68.37
CA ILE A 254 -67.06 76.70 -69.43
C ILE A 254 -65.59 77.11 -69.60
N GLY A 255 -64.90 76.97 -70.72
CA GLY A 255 -65.19 76.40 -72.02
C GLY A 255 -63.93 76.47 -72.88
N GLN A 256 -64.02 75.83 -74.04
CA GLN A 256 -63.38 76.23 -75.29
C GLN A 256 -61.98 75.67 -75.65
N MET A 257 -62.05 74.87 -76.72
CA MET A 257 -61.06 74.58 -77.77
C MET A 257 -60.01 73.46 -77.56
N GLY A 258 -60.30 72.32 -78.21
CA GLY A 258 -59.38 71.74 -79.19
C GLY A 258 -58.57 70.54 -78.75
N GLY A 259 -59.00 69.34 -79.14
CA GLY A 259 -58.16 68.13 -79.11
C GLY A 259 -58.86 66.92 -78.53
N LYS A 260 -59.30 66.01 -79.41
CA LYS A 260 -59.90 64.71 -79.06
C LYS A 260 -58.80 63.81 -78.47
N ILE A 261 -58.60 63.87 -77.17
CA ILE A 261 -57.73 62.93 -76.44
C ILE A 261 -58.56 61.70 -76.07
N ILE A 262 -57.98 60.54 -76.33
CA ILE A 262 -58.55 59.20 -76.21
C ILE A 262 -58.77 58.90 -74.72
N ASP A 263 -59.96 59.20 -74.20
CA ASP A 263 -60.25 59.25 -72.75
C ASP A 263 -60.65 57.88 -72.14
N ASN A 264 -60.60 56.79 -72.92
CA ASN A 264 -61.01 55.46 -72.45
C ASN A 264 -59.85 54.46 -72.23
N ASP A 265 -58.64 54.74 -72.73
CA ASP A 265 -57.52 53.79 -72.60
C ASP A 265 -56.75 53.91 -71.27
N TYR A 266 -56.76 55.09 -70.63
CA TYR A 266 -56.01 55.30 -69.38
C TYR A 266 -56.58 54.50 -68.20
N LYS A 267 -57.90 54.27 -68.16
CA LYS A 267 -58.53 53.49 -67.08
C LYS A 267 -58.09 52.03 -67.13
N HIS A 268 -58.01 51.43 -68.32
CA HIS A 268 -57.57 50.04 -68.46
C HIS A 268 -56.08 49.86 -68.09
N ILE A 269 -55.23 50.86 -68.38
CA ILE A 269 -53.82 50.84 -67.98
C ILE A 269 -53.69 50.93 -66.46
N ILE A 270 -54.48 51.77 -65.80
CA ILE A 270 -54.46 51.88 -64.32
C ILE A 270 -54.98 50.59 -63.66
N TYR A 271 -56.11 50.04 -64.13
CA TYR A 271 -56.61 48.76 -63.59
C TYR A 271 -55.60 47.62 -63.81
N GLY A 272 -54.93 47.59 -64.97
CA GLY A 272 -53.86 46.64 -65.25
C GLY A 272 -52.68 46.77 -64.29
N PHE A 273 -52.25 48.00 -63.98
CA PHE A 273 -51.16 48.25 -63.05
C PHE A 273 -51.53 47.86 -61.60
N ILE A 274 -52.78 48.07 -61.20
CA ILE A 274 -53.28 47.67 -59.89
C ILE A 274 -53.34 46.14 -59.77
N ILE A 275 -53.88 45.44 -60.77
CA ILE A 275 -53.88 43.96 -60.79
C ILE A 275 -52.45 43.43 -60.74
N PHE A 276 -51.52 44.05 -61.48
CA PHE A 276 -50.12 43.69 -61.45
C PHE A 276 -49.49 43.88 -60.06
N ILE A 277 -49.77 44.98 -59.35
CA ILE A 277 -49.32 45.20 -57.97
C ILE A 277 -49.92 44.16 -57.03
N VAL A 278 -51.22 43.86 -57.14
CA VAL A 278 -51.87 42.85 -56.29
C VAL A 278 -51.27 41.46 -56.52
N VAL A 279 -51.02 41.08 -57.78
CA VAL A 279 -50.38 39.81 -58.11
C VAL A 279 -48.93 39.76 -57.60
N LEU A 280 -48.17 40.86 -57.72
CA LEU A 280 -46.82 40.93 -57.15
C LEU A 280 -46.82 40.77 -55.63
N VAL A 281 -47.76 41.43 -54.94
CA VAL A 281 -47.93 41.29 -53.49
C VAL A 281 -48.27 39.83 -53.14
N ILE A 282 -49.17 39.17 -53.87
CA ILE A 282 -49.50 37.76 -53.65
C ILE A 282 -48.29 36.86 -53.88
N ILE A 283 -47.51 37.07 -54.96
CA ILE A 283 -46.32 36.27 -55.26
C ILE A 283 -45.26 36.43 -54.17
N ILE A 284 -45.07 37.65 -53.64
CA ILE A 284 -44.17 37.90 -52.51
C ILE A 284 -44.72 37.27 -51.21
N TYR A 285 -46.04 37.16 -51.06
CA TYR A 285 -46.69 36.59 -49.88
C TYR A 285 -46.67 35.05 -49.83
N VAL A 286 -46.56 34.40 -50.99
CA VAL A 286 -46.57 32.92 -51.12
C VAL A 286 -45.17 32.30 -51.06
N LYS A 287 -44.11 33.11 -51.18
CA LYS A 287 -42.73 32.70 -50.88
C LYS A 287 -42.36 33.04 -49.44
#